data_AF-A0A2D8PPA5-F1
#
_entry.id   AF-A0A2D8PPA5-F1
#
_cell.length_a   1.000
_cell.length_b   1.000
_cell.length_c   1.000
_cell.angle_alpha   90.00
_cell.angle_beta   90.00
_cell.angle_gamma   90.00
#
_symmetry.space_group_name_H-M   'P 1'
#
loop_
_entity.id
_entity.type
_entity.pdbx_description
1 polymer ?
#
loop_
_entity_poly.entity_id
_entity_poly.type
_entity_poly.pdbx_seq_one_letter_code
_entity_poly.pdbx_strand_id
1 'polypeptide(L)' 'MFVPVDELLPIFDELVSIGRGSRTPRPWIGIQVTEAEGWLYVTGVTNDASGRRARFEPGGIVLSLDAKPRKSLAKM' A
#
# COMPACT_ATOMS: atom_id res chain seq x y z
N MET A 1 16.71 7.37 -10.08
CA MET A 1 16.17 7.05 -8.73
C MET A 1 17.35 6.84 -7.80
N PHE A 2 17.33 7.42 -6.59
CA PHE A 2 18.40 7.31 -5.59
C PHE A 2 17.77 7.06 -4.22
N VAL A 3 18.35 6.17 -3.42
CA VAL A 3 17.92 5.91 -2.03
C VAL A 3 18.96 6.53 -1.10
N PRO A 4 18.58 7.43 -0.18
CA PRO A 4 19.50 8.02 0.79
C PRO A 4 20.21 6.96 1.64
N VAL A 5 21.49 7.16 1.93
CA VAL A 5 22.29 6.20 2.72
C VAL A 5 21.75 6.05 4.14
N ASP A 6 21.19 7.12 4.70
CA ASP A 6 20.58 7.12 6.03
C ASP A 6 19.34 6.23 6.12
N GLU A 7 18.69 5.93 4.98
CA GLU A 7 17.55 5.01 4.90
C GLU A 7 18.01 3.54 4.71
N LEU A 8 19.18 3.33 4.10
CA LEU A 8 19.71 1.99 3.83
C LEU A 8 20.44 1.42 5.06
N LEU A 9 21.30 2.22 5.69
CA LEU A 9 22.15 1.77 6.80
C LEU A 9 21.37 1.05 7.92
N PRO A 10 20.18 1.51 8.35
CA PRO A 10 19.43 0.85 9.41
C PRO A 10 19.00 -0.60 9.11
N ILE A 11 18.90 -1.00 7.83
CA ILE A 11 18.44 -2.33 7.43
C ILE A 11 19.52 -3.17 6.74
N PHE A 12 20.73 -2.64 6.58
CA PHE A 12 21.75 -3.25 5.72
C PHE A 12 22.24 -4.61 6.25
N ASP A 13 22.59 -4.69 7.54
CA ASP A 13 23.12 -5.92 8.15
C ASP A 13 22.12 -7.08 8.08
N GLU A 14 20.83 -6.78 8.22
CA GLU A 14 19.75 -7.75 8.11
C GLU A 14 19.51 -8.19 6.65
N LEU A 15 19.57 -7.26 5.70
CA LEU A 15 19.50 -7.61 4.28
C LEU A 15 20.63 -8.57 3.90
N VAL A 16 21.84 -8.37 4.41
CA VAL A 16 22.99 -9.25 4.14
C VAL A 16 22.82 -10.62 4.81
N SER A 17 22.35 -10.65 6.07
CA SER A 17 22.28 -11.88 6.86
C SER A 17 21.08 -12.78 6.54
N ILE A 18 19.91 -12.20 6.29
CA ILE A 18 18.64 -12.94 6.12
C ILE A 18 17.87 -12.58 4.85
N GLY A 19 18.39 -11.68 4.01
CA GLY A 19 17.78 -11.29 2.74
C GLY A 19 16.57 -10.35 2.86
N ARG A 20 16.28 -9.83 4.06
CA ARG A 20 15.15 -8.93 4.32
C ARG A 20 15.42 -8.06 5.56
N GLY A 21 14.91 -6.83 5.56
CA GLY A 21 14.89 -6.00 6.77
C GLY A 21 13.79 -6.44 7.74
N SER A 22 13.97 -6.14 9.03
CA SER A 22 13.09 -6.45 10.17
C SER A 22 11.86 -5.56 10.25
N ARG A 23 11.60 -4.76 9.22
CA ARG A 23 10.46 -3.85 9.18
C ARG A 23 9.16 -4.64 9.30
N THR A 24 8.21 -4.06 10.03
CA THR A 24 6.84 -4.56 10.09
C THR A 24 6.34 -4.88 8.68
N PRO A 25 5.79 -6.08 8.44
CA PRO A 25 5.21 -6.41 7.15
C PRO A 25 4.25 -5.32 6.71
N ARG A 26 4.33 -4.91 5.44
CA ARG A 26 3.40 -3.97 4.81
C ARG A 26 2.36 -4.81 4.07
N PRO A 27 1.31 -5.32 4.74
CA PRO A 27 0.32 -6.15 4.08
C PRO A 27 -0.35 -5.35 2.98
N TRP A 28 -0.59 -6.02 1.85
CA TRP A 28 -1.31 -5.44 0.72
C TRP A 28 -2.65 -6.15 0.56
N ILE A 29 -3.71 -5.34 0.45
CA ILE A 29 -5.07 -5.84 0.26
C ILE A 29 -5.36 -6.28 -1.19
N GLY A 30 -4.52 -5.91 -2.17
CA GLY A 30 -4.68 -6.28 -3.58
C GLY A 30 -5.75 -5.49 -4.33
N ILE A 31 -5.90 -4.20 -4.02
CA ILE A 31 -6.70 -3.26 -4.82
C ILE A 31 -5.79 -2.24 -5.50
N GLN A 32 -6.16 -1.82 -6.69
CA GLN A 32 -5.56 -0.69 -7.40
C GLN A 32 -6.48 0.51 -7.26
N VAL A 33 -5.90 1.66 -6.96
CA VAL A 33 -6.64 2.89 -6.68
C VAL A 33 -6.04 4.02 -7.50
N THR A 34 -6.92 4.83 -8.08
CA THR A 34 -6.56 6.08 -8.76
C THR A 34 -7.17 7.26 -8.00
N GLU A 35 -6.40 8.34 -7.87
CA GLU A 35 -6.88 9.60 -7.32
C GLU A 35 -7.45 10.47 -8.44
N ALA A 36 -8.71 10.88 -8.32
CA ALA A 36 -9.37 11.80 -9.25
C ALA A 36 -10.44 12.59 -8.49
N GLU A 37 -10.60 13.88 -8.81
CA GLU A 37 -11.65 14.76 -8.23
C GLU A 37 -11.70 14.77 -6.69
N GLY A 38 -10.56 14.56 -6.02
CA GLY A 38 -10.47 14.50 -4.55
C GLY A 38 -10.97 13.19 -3.93
N TRP A 39 -11.22 12.18 -4.76
CA TRP A 39 -11.64 10.84 -4.37
C TRP A 39 -10.65 9.77 -4.80
N LEU A 40 -10.72 8.64 -4.11
CA LEU A 40 -9.92 7.46 -4.37
C LEU A 40 -10.80 6.38 -5.00
N TYR A 41 -10.67 6.20 -6.32
CA TYR A 41 -11.46 5.24 -7.09
C TYR A 41 -10.74 3.91 -7.19
N VAL A 42 -11.44 2.82 -6.91
CA VAL A 42 -10.94 1.46 -7.17
C VAL A 42 -10.99 1.21 -8.67
N THR A 43 -9.83 1.01 -9.27
CA THR A 43 -9.69 0.76 -10.72
C THR A 43 -9.47 -0.72 -11.04
N GLY A 44 -9.08 -1.51 -10.05
CA GLY A 44 -8.83 -2.93 -10.22
C GLY A 44 -8.74 -3.66 -8.88
N VAL A 45 -8.97 -4.97 -8.94
CA VAL A 45 -8.87 -5.87 -7.79
C VAL A 45 -8.14 -7.12 -8.25
N THR A 46 -7.00 -7.41 -7.62
CA THR A 46 -6.21 -8.61 -7.89
C THR A 46 -7.00 -9.85 -7.53
N ASN A 47 -6.99 -10.86 -8.41
CA ASN A 47 -7.59 -12.16 -8.13
C ASN A 47 -6.91 -12.82 -6.93
N ASP A 48 -7.70 -13.57 -6.14
CA ASP A 48 -7.26 -14.28 -4.92
C ASP A 48 -6.66 -13.41 -3.80
N ALA A 49 -6.70 -12.08 -3.94
CA ALA A 49 -6.30 -11.16 -2.89
C ALA A 49 -7.38 -10.94 -1.83
N SER A 50 -6.99 -10.38 -0.68
CA SER A 50 -7.92 -10.06 0.42
C SER A 50 -9.01 -9.08 -0.02
N GLY A 51 -8.71 -8.17 -0.94
CA GLY A 51 -9.65 -7.21 -1.50
C GLY A 51 -10.80 -7.89 -2.25
N ARG A 52 -10.51 -8.93 -3.03
CA ARG A 52 -11.57 -9.71 -3.68
C ARG A 52 -12.46 -10.42 -2.67
N ARG A 53 -11.86 -11.04 -1.64
CA ARG A 53 -12.62 -11.69 -0.54
C ARG A 53 -13.48 -10.70 0.23
N ALA A 54 -12.98 -9.47 0.42
CA ALA A 54 -13.70 -8.37 1.04
C ALA A 54 -14.69 -7.65 0.10
N ARG A 55 -14.90 -8.17 -1.11
CA ARG A 55 -15.86 -7.66 -2.10
C ARG A 55 -15.58 -6.23 -2.56
N PHE A 56 -14.31 -5.84 -2.62
CA PHE A 56 -13.93 -4.67 -3.39
C PHE A 56 -14.24 -4.93 -4.86
N GLU A 57 -14.73 -3.90 -5.56
CA GLU A 57 -15.04 -3.97 -6.98
C GLU A 57 -14.56 -2.70 -7.69
N PRO A 58 -14.15 -2.80 -8.96
CA PRO A 58 -13.88 -1.63 -9.80
C PRO A 58 -15.09 -0.69 -9.85
N GLY A 59 -14.83 0.61 -9.82
CA GLY A 59 -15.87 1.66 -9.75
C GLY A 59 -16.27 2.02 -8.31
N GLY A 60 -15.82 1.27 -7.31
CA GLY A 60 -15.97 1.64 -5.90
C GLY A 60 -15.14 2.88 -5.52
N ILE A 61 -15.51 3.53 -4.42
CA ILE A 61 -14.80 4.69 -3.86
C ILE A 61 -14.32 4.35 -2.44
N VAL A 62 -13.04 4.63 -2.16
CA VAL A 62 -12.46 4.51 -0.82
C VAL A 62 -12.72 5.81 -0.04
N LEU A 63 -13.55 5.73 1.00
CA LEU A 63 -13.89 6.88 1.85
C LEU A 63 -12.95 7.05 3.05
N SER A 64 -12.58 5.94 3.69
CA SER A 64 -11.78 5.94 4.92
C SER A 64 -10.97 4.65 5.08
N LEU A 65 -9.93 4.73 5.91
CA LEU A 65 -9.12 3.61 6.38
C LEU A 65 -8.95 3.76 7.89
N ASP A 66 -9.23 2.72 8.67
CA ASP A 66 -9.19 2.76 10.15
C ASP A 66 -10.00 3.93 10.73
N ALA A 67 -11.23 4.12 10.23
CA ALA A 67 -12.11 5.23 10.56
C ALA A 67 -11.55 6.64 10.28
N LYS A 68 -10.40 6.76 9.60
CA LYS A 68 -9.82 8.03 9.19
C LYS A 68 -10.14 8.32 7.71
N PRO A 69 -10.74 9.47 7.38
CA PRO A 69 -11.02 9.85 6.00
C PRO A 69 -9.75 9.84 5.13
N ARG A 70 -9.87 9.38 3.89
CA ARG A 70 -8.77 9.37 2.92
C ARG A 70 -9.18 10.10 1.65
N LYS A 71 -8.33 11.03 1.21
CA LYS A 71 -8.54 11.86 0.01
C LYS A 71 -7.39 11.79 -1.00
N SER A 72 -6.27 11.19 -0.63
CA SER A 72 -5.08 11.13 -1.48
C SER A 72 -4.22 9.89 -1.21
N LEU A 73 -3.51 9.45 -2.24
CA LEU A 73 -2.53 8.36 -2.18
C LEU A 73 -1.16 8.81 -1.63
N ALA A 74 -0.85 10.11 -1.68
CA ALA A 74 0.51 10.60 -1.49
C ALA A 74 1.01 10.60 -0.03
N LYS A 75 0.16 10.27 0.96
CA LYS A 75 0.54 10.21 2.38
C LYS A 75 -0.14 9.07 3.13
N MET A 76 0.64 8.05 3.48
CA MET A 76 0.35 7.07 4.54
C MET A 76 1.25 7.31 5.74
#